data_AF-A0A183JUM0-F1
#
_entry.id   AF-A0A183JUM0-F1
#
_cell.length_a   1.000
_cell.length_b   1.000
_cell.length_c   1.000
_cell.angle_alpha   90.00
_cell.angle_beta   90.00
_cell.angle_gamma   90.00
#
_symmetry.space_group_name_H-M   'P 1'
#
loop_
_entity.id
_entity.type
_entity.pdbx_description
1 polymer ?
#
loop_
_entity_poly.entity_id
_entity_poly.type
_entity_poly.pdbx_seq_one_letter_code
_entity_poly.pdbx_strand_id
1 'polypeptide(L)' 'DIPSTGLDSWFKLEGRSNRSKVQGEIHLALNLSAQNDLNEVERDKTVAIQEHIQLFYLFSLYQLKQENVS' A
#
# COMPACT_ATOMS: atom_id res chain seq x y z
N ASP A 1 -21.02 -13.36 -9.51
CA ASP A 1 -20.35 -12.18 -10.07
C ASP A 1 -20.07 -11.15 -8.99
N ILE A 2 -18.83 -10.65 -8.93
CA ILE A 2 -18.43 -9.57 -8.03
C ILE A 2 -18.49 -8.26 -8.82
N PRO A 3 -19.24 -7.23 -8.37
CA PRO A 3 -19.36 -5.97 -9.08
C PRO A 3 -18.03 -5.20 -9.14
N SER A 4 -17.81 -4.41 -10.19
CA SER A 4 -16.63 -3.54 -10.33
C SER A 4 -16.56 -2.43 -9.26
N THR A 5 -17.67 -2.16 -8.57
CA THR A 5 -17.76 -1.21 -7.44
C THR A 5 -17.33 -1.81 -6.10
N GLY A 6 -16.95 -3.09 -6.07
CA GLY A 6 -16.76 -3.83 -4.81
C GLY A 6 -18.07 -4.44 -4.30
N LEU A 7 -18.01 -5.03 -3.10
CA LEU A 7 -19.07 -5.79 -2.46
C LEU A 7 -19.09 -5.46 -0.97
N ASP A 8 -20.21 -4.94 -0.46
CA ASP A 8 -20.41 -4.66 0.97
C ASP A 8 -21.72 -5.30 1.43
N SER A 9 -21.62 -6.39 2.20
CA SER A 9 -22.82 -7.13 2.60
C SER A 9 -22.61 -8.09 3.76
N TRP A 10 -23.73 -8.55 4.33
CA TRP A 10 -23.79 -9.64 5.30
C TRP A 10 -23.95 -10.98 4.58
N PHE A 11 -23.10 -11.94 4.95
CA PHE A 11 -23.09 -13.28 4.40
C PHE A 11 -23.44 -14.29 5.49
N LYS A 12 -24.40 -15.17 5.21
CA LYS A 12 -24.73 -16.26 6.12
C LYS A 12 -23.60 -17.26 6.18
N LEU A 13 -23.27 -17.69 7.40
CA LEU A 13 -22.22 -18.67 7.59
C LEU A 13 -22.74 -20.06 7.23
N GLU A 14 -22.04 -20.75 6.33
CA GLU A 14 -22.40 -22.10 5.89
C GLU A 14 -21.52 -23.17 6.54
N GLY A 15 -22.14 -24.28 6.92
CA GLY A 15 -21.44 -25.44 7.46
C GLY A 15 -20.59 -26.11 6.38
N ARG A 16 -19.29 -26.29 6.64
CA ARG A 16 -18.37 -26.96 5.70
C ARG A 16 -18.55 -28.48 5.65
N SER A 17 -19.37 -29.06 6.54
CA SER A 17 -19.69 -30.49 6.60
C SER A 17 -20.98 -30.74 7.39
N ASN A 18 -21.58 -31.93 7.27
CA ASN A 18 -22.78 -32.33 8.02
C ASN A 18 -22.63 -32.31 9.55
N ARG A 19 -21.39 -32.26 10.06
CA ARG A 19 -21.12 -32.16 11.51
C ARG A 19 -20.95 -30.71 11.98
N SER A 20 -20.82 -29.77 11.06
CA SER A 20 -20.65 -28.35 11.36
C SER A 20 -22.00 -27.71 11.70
N LYS A 21 -22.25 -27.46 12.99
CA LYS A 21 -23.35 -26.59 13.41
C LYS A 21 -22.87 -25.14 13.38
N VAL A 22 -23.31 -24.41 12.37
CA VAL A 22 -22.92 -23.02 12.14
C VAL A 22 -24.18 -22.16 12.13
N GLN A 23 -24.12 -21.01 12.79
CA GLN A 23 -25.19 -20.02 12.89
C GLN A 23 -24.56 -18.62 12.85
N GLY A 24 -25.36 -17.63 12.45
CA GLY A 24 -24.93 -16.23 12.37
C GLY A 24 -24.48 -15.80 10.97
N GLU A 25 -24.05 -14.55 10.89
CA GLU A 25 -23.70 -13.86 9.66
C GLU A 25 -22.36 -13.13 9.85
N ILE A 26 -21.62 -12.96 8.76
CA ILE A 26 -20.38 -12.18 8.73
C ILE A 26 -20.53 -11.01 7.77
N HIS A 27 -20.10 -9.83 8.20
CA HIS A 27 -20.04 -8.65 7.34
C HIS A 27 -18.74 -8.63 6.58
N LEU A 28 -18.81 -8.59 5.25
CA LEU A 28 -17.64 -8.50 4.39
C LEU A 28 -17.78 -7.28 3.47
N ALA A 29 -16.77 -6.43 3.50
CA ALA A 29 -16.61 -5.29 2.62
C ALA A 29 -15.33 -5.49 1.78
N LEU A 30 -15.51 -5.60 0.46
CA LEU A 30 -14.47 -5.78 -0.55
C LEU A 30 -14.51 -4.57 -1.46
N ASN A 31 -13.42 -3.81 -1.51
CA ASN A 31 -13.28 -2.68 -2.43
C ASN A 31 -12.27 -3.04 -3.51
N LEU A 32 -12.66 -2.89 -4.77
CA LEU A 32 -11.77 -3.05 -5.92
C LEU A 32 -11.29 -1.66 -6.33
N SER A 33 -10.12 -1.23 -5.85
CA SER A 33 -9.51 0.04 -6.25
C SER A 33 -8.34 -0.20 -7.19
N ALA A 34 -8.47 0.26 -8.45
CA ALA A 34 -7.34 0.38 -9.37
C ALA A 34 -6.38 1.53 -8.99
N GLN A 35 -6.72 2.30 -7.95
CA GLN A 35 -6.05 3.53 -7.56
C GLN A 35 -4.87 3.31 -6.61
N ASN A 36 -4.82 2.18 -5.89
CA ASN A 36 -3.73 1.92 -4.95
C ASN A 36 -2.39 1.66 -5.67
N ASP A 37 -2.41 0.96 -6.80
CA ASP A 37 -1.20 0.66 -7.57
C ASP A 37 -0.55 1.93 -8.16
N LEU A 38 -1.36 2.89 -8.61
CA LEU A 38 -0.86 4.16 -9.14
C LEU A 38 -0.29 5.07 -8.04
N ASN A 39 -0.98 5.15 -6.89
CA ASN A 39 -0.54 5.94 -5.75
C ASN A 39 0.71 5.37 -5.07
N GLU A 40 0.91 4.05 -5.10
CA GLU A 40 2.13 3.42 -4.59
C GLU A 40 3.32 3.69 -5.51
N VAL A 41 3.14 3.55 -6.83
CA VAL A 41 4.19 3.86 -7.82
C VAL A 41 4.55 5.35 -7.84
N GLU A 42 3.58 6.26 -7.71
CA GLU A 42 3.85 7.71 -7.64
C GLU A 42 4.52 8.12 -6.32
N ARG A 43 4.13 7.50 -5.19
CA ARG A 43 4.84 7.68 -3.92
C ARG A 43 6.28 7.18 -4.02
N ASP A 44 6.50 6.02 -4.64
CA ASP A 44 7.82 5.43 -4.83
C ASP A 44 8.74 6.35 -5.66
N LYS A 45 8.23 6.93 -6.75
CA LYS A 45 8.97 7.94 -7.54
C LYS A 45 9.32 9.19 -6.75
N THR A 46 8.40 9.68 -5.92
CA THR A 46 8.62 10.90 -5.14
C THR A 46 9.66 10.67 -4.05
N VAL A 47 9.63 9.50 -3.41
CA VAL A 47 10.63 9.08 -2.41
C VAL A 47 12.01 8.96 -3.05
N ALA A 48 12.14 8.31 -4.21
CA ALA A 48 13.41 8.17 -4.90
C ALA A 48 14.04 9.53 -5.28
N ILE A 49 13.22 10.51 -5.69
CA ILE A 49 13.68 11.87 -5.98
C ILE A 49 14.17 12.55 -4.70
N GLN A 50 13.45 12.41 -3.58
CA GLN A 50 13.86 13.00 -2.31
C GLN A 50 15.20 12.42 -1.80
N GLU A 51 15.37 11.09 -1.87
CA GLU A 51 16.62 10.42 -1.52
C GLU A 51 17.79 10.89 -2.41
N HIS A 52 17.54 11.06 -3.71
CA HIS A 52 18.54 11.56 -4.64
C HIS A 52 19.01 12.98 -4.28
N ILE A 53 18.08 13.88 -3.94
CA ILE A 53 18.40 15.25 -3.50
C ILE A 53 19.23 15.22 -2.21
N GLN A 54 18.87 14.37 -1.25
CA GLN A 54 19.59 14.23 0.01
C GLN A 54 21.03 13.74 -0.20
N LEU A 55 21.24 12.76 -1.09
CA LEU A 55 22.57 12.28 -1.44
C LEU A 55 23.43 13.36 -2.10
N PHE A 56 22.86 14.11 -3.05
CA PHE A 56 23.56 15.23 -3.69
C PHE A 56 23.95 16.32 -2.69
N TYR A 57 23.06 16.63 -1.75
CA TYR A 57 23.34 17.59 -0.69
C TYR A 57 24.47 17.12 0.21
N LEU A 58 24.43 15.87 0.68
CA LEU A 58 25.47 15.29 1.54
C LEU A 58 26.83 15.26 0.83
N PHE A 59 26.85 14.86 -0.45
CA PHE A 59 28.07 14.86 -1.25
C PHE A 59 28.64 16.27 -1.42
N SER A 60 27.80 17.26 -1.71
CA SER A 60 28.23 18.66 -1.83
C SER A 60 28.84 19.18 -0.53
N LEU A 61 28.22 18.89 0.63
CA LEU A 61 28.79 19.25 1.93
C LEU A 61 30.13 18.57 2.19
N TYR A 62 30.25 17.30 1.82
CA TYR A 62 31.50 16.56 1.97
C TYR A 62 32.62 17.18 1.12
N GLN A 63 32.35 17.49 -0.15
CA GLN A 63 33.33 18.13 -1.04
C GLN A 63 33.76 19.50 -0.51
N LEU A 64 32.80 20.35 -0.12
CA LEU A 64 33.11 21.66 0.47
C LEU A 64 33.96 21.52 1.74
N LYS A 65 33.69 20.51 2.57
CA LYS A 65 34.51 20.24 3.76
C LYS A 65 35.94 19.81 3.40
N GLN A 66 36.12 19.02 2.34
CA GLN A 66 37.46 18.64 1.88
C GLN A 66 38.25 19.82 1.33
N GLU A 67 37.60 20.68 0.53
CA GLU A 67 38.22 21.87 -0.04
C GLU A 67 38.61 22.90 1.05
N ASN A 68 37.79 23.10 2.08
CA ASN A 68 38.10 24.03 3.18
C ASN A 68 39.19 23.52 4.15
N VAL A 69 39.65 22.27 4.01
CA VAL A 69 40.73 21.68 4.80
C VAL A 69 42.05 21.63 4.00
N SER A 70 42.03 22.09 2.74
CA SER A 70 43.20 22.26 1.86
C SER A 70 43.74 23.69 1.94
#